data_AF-A0A958QGU3-F1
#
_entry.id   AF-A0A958QGU3-F1
#
_cell.length_a   1.000
_cell.length_b   1.000
_cell.length_c   1.000
_cell.angle_alpha   90.00
_cell.angle_beta   90.00
_cell.angle_gamma   90.00
#
_symmetry.space_group_name_H-M   'P 1'
#
loop_
_entity.id
_entity.type
_entity.pdbx_description
1 polymer ?
#
loop_
_entity_poly.entity_id
_entity_poly.type
_entity_poly.pdbx_seq_one_letter_code
_entity_poly.pdbx_strand_id
1 'polypeptide(L)'
;MRNRSLTNSSSGIALFSVMLLIVVSMSLIGAYMTLTRTEIAQVKASRDSASGFNAAEAGLNLRAEDIRAIFLDYDRPSGSSPDGIEGCDEGDTGEGDFQCQTYGFDNSHSAVTYVQEEPGNPYFTTIPPGEPFSGLSTQEYRYTVTSVGRNQQQSNEAVLALTFKSRVVPLFQFAIFFHEDLEFFNGAVMTVDGHVHTNGNLYAATQDGGQTNYVGQVTVVGDMYRGMKSQSSCSGYTGTSRVLDPVSYVNLPACSSSRVHIDDVEDWNDNIMLNVDEVAVPAPEDMDSFSDGEYWLRADMRLVLRLNASGNPDTTNSSTGVEVVDTAGNNIAAATNALHNSASCPGLISTGGGPSLSVGTQGPGTTGDQLRLYREYQYNSSVNNFQRTLEVDMRALLNCIHRNPTIMGGKQLDDETEQGLVFHMAISGPRSSWSQNNYSVRLRNGYRLQATDGGALVPKGLTVISDQGVVVWGNYNSSNWIPAAIMADTVWLLSNDWVDADSYITDRYDRDGSATTVQVAVVSGIARTGGANGAAGEDHGADSNGGGAINVFRFNEWFRVGSSSIPDFTYVGSMVSLGAPRKSQSTWGPFTYYSAPNRVWSYDTRFNDADQLPPMTPAFVYIKQELFVRDYEL
;
A
#
# COMPACT_ATOMS: atom_id res chain seq x y z
N MET A 1 56.40 -30.00 -109.41
CA MET A 1 55.06 -30.46 -109.00
C MET A 1 54.77 -29.96 -107.60
N ARG A 2 53.51 -29.61 -107.34
CA ARG A 2 52.87 -29.23 -106.06
C ARG A 2 53.55 -29.74 -104.78
N ASN A 3 53.74 -28.87 -103.78
CA ASN A 3 52.78 -28.77 -102.66
C ASN A 3 53.05 -27.55 -101.77
N ARG A 4 51.99 -26.79 -101.49
CA ARG A 4 51.89 -25.85 -100.36
C ARG A 4 51.90 -26.65 -99.06
N SER A 5 52.60 -26.20 -98.04
CA SER A 5 52.17 -26.40 -96.66
C SER A 5 52.03 -25.03 -96.01
N LEU A 6 50.78 -24.66 -95.77
CA LEU A 6 50.37 -23.63 -94.84
C LEU A 6 50.80 -24.00 -93.42
N THR A 7 50.92 -22.96 -92.58
CA THR A 7 50.85 -22.87 -91.11
C THR A 7 52.12 -22.33 -90.46
N ASN A 8 52.20 -21.00 -90.36
CA ASN A 8 52.90 -20.31 -89.27
C ASN A 8 52.35 -18.88 -89.15
N SER A 9 51.14 -18.77 -88.59
CA SER A 9 50.58 -17.50 -88.10
C SER A 9 49.58 -17.77 -86.97
N SER A 10 49.95 -18.66 -86.03
CA SER A 10 49.12 -18.99 -84.87
C SER A 10 49.82 -18.67 -83.54
N SER A 11 51.14 -18.48 -83.54
CA SER A 11 51.92 -18.22 -82.31
C SER A 11 51.74 -16.79 -81.77
N GLY A 12 51.59 -15.80 -82.65
CA GLY A 12 51.41 -14.39 -82.25
C GLY A 12 49.99 -14.05 -81.80
N ILE A 13 48.97 -14.61 -82.47
CA ILE A 13 47.56 -14.43 -82.10
C ILE A 13 47.25 -15.24 -80.82
N ALA A 14 47.78 -16.46 -80.67
CA ALA A 14 47.61 -17.22 -79.44
C ALA A 14 48.22 -16.51 -78.23
N LEU A 15 49.40 -15.88 -78.36
CA LEU A 15 50.01 -15.11 -77.28
C LEU A 15 49.16 -13.90 -76.89
N PHE A 16 48.65 -13.14 -77.88
CA PHE A 16 47.78 -11.99 -77.61
C PHE A 16 46.45 -12.39 -76.96
N SER A 17 45.83 -13.48 -77.44
CA SER A 17 44.60 -14.03 -76.85
C SER A 17 44.83 -14.52 -75.42
N VAL A 18 45.95 -15.20 -75.15
CA VAL A 18 46.30 -15.68 -73.80
C VAL A 18 46.65 -14.51 -72.88
N MET A 19 47.36 -13.49 -73.35
CA MET A 19 47.64 -12.29 -72.55
C MET A 19 46.36 -11.49 -72.26
N LEU A 20 45.46 -11.34 -73.23
CA LEU A 20 44.16 -10.71 -73.02
C LEU A 20 43.33 -11.50 -71.99
N LEU A 21 43.33 -12.83 -72.10
CA LEU A 21 42.59 -13.71 -71.20
C LEU A 21 43.19 -13.70 -69.79
N ILE A 22 44.52 -13.60 -69.64
CA ILE A 22 45.19 -13.40 -68.36
C ILE A 22 44.85 -12.03 -67.76
N VAL A 23 44.86 -10.95 -68.54
CA VAL A 23 44.50 -9.60 -68.07
C VAL A 23 43.05 -9.56 -67.61
N VAL A 24 42.13 -10.13 -68.39
CA VAL A 24 40.70 -10.24 -68.02
C VAL A 24 40.54 -11.10 -66.77
N SER A 25 41.25 -12.23 -66.66
CA SER A 25 41.21 -13.09 -65.48
C SER A 25 41.76 -12.40 -64.23
N MET A 26 42.88 -11.67 -64.34
CA MET A 26 43.43 -10.87 -63.24
C MET A 26 42.49 -9.74 -62.83
N SER A 27 41.81 -9.09 -63.78
CA SER A 27 40.81 -8.06 -63.47
C SER A 27 39.58 -8.63 -62.74
N LEU A 28 39.13 -9.84 -63.12
CA LEU A 28 38.04 -10.55 -62.44
C LEU A 28 38.44 -10.99 -61.03
N ILE A 29 39.66 -11.52 -60.86
CA ILE A 29 40.20 -11.89 -59.54
C ILE A 29 40.34 -10.64 -58.67
N GLY A 30 40.82 -9.53 -59.23
CA GLY A 30 40.90 -8.24 -58.53
C GLY A 30 39.54 -7.74 -58.08
N ALA A 31 38.54 -7.76 -58.97
CA ALA A 31 37.17 -7.40 -58.66
C ALA A 31 36.57 -8.31 -57.57
N TYR A 32 36.78 -9.63 -57.67
CA TYR A 32 36.33 -10.59 -56.67
C TYR A 32 36.99 -10.35 -55.30
N MET A 33 38.31 -10.13 -55.25
CA MET A 33 39.01 -9.79 -54.00
C MET A 33 38.50 -8.50 -53.37
N THR A 34 38.22 -7.46 -54.17
CA THR A 34 37.63 -6.22 -53.65
C THR A 34 36.23 -6.46 -53.09
N LEU A 35 35.41 -7.25 -53.78
CA LEU A 35 34.04 -7.56 -53.37
C LEU A 35 34.01 -8.41 -52.08
N THR A 36 34.87 -9.42 -51.99
CA THR A 36 35.04 -10.23 -50.77
C THR A 36 35.57 -9.39 -49.60
N ARG A 37 36.49 -8.43 -49.83
CA ARG A 37 36.94 -7.53 -48.75
C ARG A 37 35.83 -6.64 -48.24
N THR A 38 35.00 -6.08 -49.13
CA THR A 38 33.86 -5.27 -48.74
C THR A 38 32.81 -6.11 -47.99
N GLU A 39 32.53 -7.33 -48.43
CA GLU A 39 31.60 -8.23 -47.74
C GLU A 39 32.10 -8.63 -46.35
N ILE A 40 33.38 -9.00 -46.21
CA ILE A 40 33.97 -9.32 -44.90
C ILE A 40 33.93 -8.10 -43.97
N ALA A 41 34.25 -6.91 -44.48
CA ALA A 41 34.18 -5.68 -43.70
C ALA A 41 32.74 -5.37 -43.26
N GLN A 42 31.76 -5.56 -44.15
CA GLN A 42 30.35 -5.31 -43.87
C GLN A 42 29.76 -6.34 -42.89
N VAL A 43 30.11 -7.62 -43.03
CA VAL A 43 29.72 -8.68 -42.08
C VAL A 43 30.35 -8.43 -40.71
N LYS A 44 31.61 -8.00 -40.66
CA LYS A 44 32.27 -7.66 -39.40
C LYS A 44 31.60 -6.45 -38.73
N ALA A 45 31.38 -5.35 -39.47
CA ALA A 45 30.68 -4.18 -38.95
C ALA A 45 29.25 -4.51 -38.47
N SER A 46 28.53 -5.37 -39.20
CA SER A 46 27.21 -5.86 -38.78
C SER A 46 27.27 -6.71 -37.52
N ARG A 47 28.31 -7.55 -37.36
CA ARG A 47 28.51 -8.36 -36.16
C ARG A 47 28.86 -7.48 -34.97
N ASP A 48 29.81 -6.57 -35.13
CA ASP A 48 30.29 -5.67 -34.07
C ASP A 48 29.13 -4.76 -33.61
N SER A 49 28.36 -4.19 -34.53
CA SER A 49 27.13 -3.43 -34.20
C SER A 49 26.08 -4.27 -33.45
N ALA A 50 25.88 -5.54 -33.81
CA ALA A 50 24.97 -6.43 -33.09
C ALA A 50 25.49 -6.75 -31.68
N SER A 51 26.81 -6.93 -31.52
CA SER A 51 27.44 -7.16 -30.22
C SER A 51 27.40 -5.93 -29.32
N GLY A 52 27.70 -4.74 -29.85
CA GLY A 52 27.56 -3.47 -29.15
C GLY A 52 26.13 -3.18 -28.74
N PHE A 53 25.14 -3.50 -29.59
CA PHE A 53 23.72 -3.43 -29.24
C PHE A 53 23.37 -4.34 -28.06
N ASN A 54 23.77 -5.62 -28.11
CA ASN A 54 23.49 -6.55 -27.02
C ASN A 54 24.17 -6.12 -25.71
N ALA A 55 25.37 -5.54 -25.80
CA ALA A 55 26.05 -4.97 -24.64
C ALA A 55 25.26 -3.78 -24.07
N ALA A 56 24.85 -2.83 -24.91
CA ALA A 56 24.02 -1.69 -24.50
C ALA A 56 22.69 -2.17 -23.88
N GLU A 57 22.03 -3.17 -24.46
CA GLU A 57 20.77 -3.72 -23.93
C GLU A 57 20.98 -4.38 -22.57
N ALA A 58 22.06 -5.15 -22.41
CA ALA A 58 22.42 -5.76 -21.13
C ALA A 58 22.72 -4.69 -20.06
N GLY A 59 23.53 -3.68 -20.40
CA GLY A 59 23.83 -2.58 -19.49
C GLY A 59 22.60 -1.75 -19.12
N LEU A 60 21.72 -1.49 -20.09
CA LEU A 60 20.47 -0.76 -19.88
C LEU A 60 19.56 -1.49 -18.89
N ASN A 61 19.37 -2.81 -19.06
CA ASN A 61 18.55 -3.61 -18.17
C ASN A 61 19.15 -3.72 -16.77
N LEU A 62 20.46 -3.91 -16.64
CA LEU A 62 21.15 -3.92 -15.35
C LEU A 62 20.98 -2.59 -14.62
N ARG A 63 21.26 -1.47 -15.30
CA ARG A 63 21.15 -0.15 -14.67
C ARG A 63 19.71 0.24 -14.38
N ALA A 64 18.76 -0.13 -15.25
CA ALA A 64 17.35 0.08 -14.97
C ALA A 64 16.91 -0.70 -13.73
N GLU A 65 17.36 -1.94 -13.55
CA GLU A 65 17.06 -2.73 -12.35
C GLU A 65 17.68 -2.12 -11.09
N ASP A 66 18.95 -1.70 -11.15
CA ASP A 66 19.62 -1.04 -10.02
C ASP A 66 18.84 0.19 -9.53
N ILE A 67 18.31 1.01 -10.45
CA ILE A 67 17.52 2.19 -10.10
C ILE A 67 16.08 1.82 -9.69
N ARG A 68 15.48 0.80 -10.32
CA ARG A 68 14.15 0.31 -9.94
C ARG A 68 14.13 -0.20 -8.51
N ALA A 69 15.18 -0.90 -8.09
CA ALA A 69 15.33 -1.41 -6.74
C ALA A 69 15.28 -0.30 -5.67
N ILE A 70 15.76 0.91 -5.96
CA ILE A 70 15.70 2.06 -5.04
C ILE A 70 14.25 2.43 -4.70
N PHE A 71 13.33 2.38 -5.68
CA PHE A 71 11.93 2.72 -5.44
C PHE A 71 11.16 1.68 -4.63
N LEU A 72 11.64 0.43 -4.57
CA LEU A 72 10.97 -0.63 -3.81
C LEU A 72 11.00 -0.34 -2.30
N ASP A 73 12.01 0.40 -1.83
CA ASP A 73 12.14 0.84 -0.43
C ASP A 73 11.53 2.22 -0.17
N TYR A 74 10.65 2.72 -1.06
CA TYR A 74 10.10 4.08 -1.02
C TYR A 74 11.13 5.20 -1.16
N ASP A 75 12.40 4.85 -1.38
CA ASP A 75 13.46 5.79 -1.63
C ASP A 75 13.39 6.33 -3.06
N ARG A 76 14.06 7.46 -3.27
CA ARG A 76 14.22 8.06 -4.59
C ARG A 76 15.71 8.11 -4.91
N PRO A 77 16.09 7.78 -6.15
CA PRO A 77 17.48 7.89 -6.55
C PRO A 77 17.92 9.36 -6.48
N SER A 78 19.16 9.58 -6.08
CA SER A 78 19.70 10.90 -5.78
C SER A 78 21.09 11.08 -6.39
N GLY A 79 21.44 12.33 -6.70
CA GLY A 79 22.75 12.67 -7.25
C GLY A 79 22.66 13.71 -8.35
N SER A 80 23.73 13.82 -9.14
CA SER A 80 23.77 14.66 -10.34
C SER A 80 24.10 13.80 -11.55
N SER A 81 23.36 14.00 -12.65
CA SER A 81 23.66 13.34 -13.92
C SER A 81 24.90 13.97 -14.56
N PRO A 82 25.73 13.20 -15.29
CA PRO A 82 26.65 13.77 -16.26
C PRO A 82 25.89 14.49 -17.38
N ASP A 83 26.56 15.41 -18.07
CA ASP A 83 26.03 16.15 -19.24
C ASP A 83 25.78 15.26 -20.47
N GLY A 84 26.19 13.99 -20.41
CA GLY A 84 26.06 12.99 -21.47
C GLY A 84 27.18 11.94 -21.36
N ILE A 85 27.34 11.13 -22.41
CA ILE A 85 28.41 10.12 -22.46
C ILE A 85 29.81 10.74 -22.38
N GLU A 86 29.98 11.97 -22.89
CA GLU A 86 31.24 12.73 -22.82
C GLU A 86 31.65 13.00 -21.36
N GLY A 87 30.69 13.28 -20.48
CA GLY A 87 30.93 13.43 -19.05
C GLY A 87 31.41 12.14 -18.38
N CYS A 88 31.05 10.97 -18.92
CA CYS A 88 31.59 9.69 -18.48
C CYS A 88 33.04 9.47 -18.94
N ASP A 89 33.41 10.00 -20.10
CA ASP A 89 34.77 9.87 -20.65
C ASP A 89 35.77 10.79 -19.97
N GLU A 90 35.31 11.92 -19.42
CA GLU A 90 36.12 12.92 -18.72
C GLU A 90 36.38 12.61 -17.23
N GLY A 91 36.06 11.38 -16.79
CA GLY A 91 36.31 10.92 -15.42
C GLY A 91 35.08 10.88 -14.52
N ASP A 92 33.89 10.82 -15.11
CA ASP A 92 32.57 10.82 -14.46
C ASP A 92 32.27 12.12 -13.70
N THR A 93 31.52 13.01 -14.35
CA THR A 93 31.04 14.26 -13.74
C THR A 93 29.73 14.07 -12.95
N GLY A 94 29.18 12.86 -12.91
CA GLY A 94 27.98 12.54 -12.14
C GLY A 94 28.29 12.15 -10.70
N GLU A 95 27.25 12.14 -9.87
CA GLU A 95 27.33 11.74 -8.46
C GLU A 95 26.16 10.82 -8.07
N GLY A 96 26.35 10.04 -7.01
CA GLY A 96 25.30 9.21 -6.42
C GLY A 96 24.75 8.13 -7.37
N ASP A 97 23.43 8.00 -7.40
CA ASP A 97 22.71 7.02 -8.21
C ASP A 97 22.69 7.39 -9.70
N PHE A 98 23.08 8.62 -10.05
CA PHE A 98 23.05 9.14 -11.43
C PHE A 98 24.41 9.06 -12.14
N GLN A 99 25.48 8.76 -11.41
CA GLN A 99 26.85 8.67 -11.90
C GLN A 99 27.04 7.64 -13.02
N CYS A 100 28.11 7.76 -13.80
CA CYS A 100 28.44 6.80 -14.83
C CYS A 100 28.81 5.43 -14.22
N GLN A 101 28.29 4.35 -14.79
CA GLN A 101 28.71 2.98 -14.45
C GLN A 101 29.08 2.21 -15.70
N THR A 102 30.07 1.35 -15.60
CA THR A 102 30.56 0.53 -16.71
C THR A 102 30.40 -0.95 -16.40
N TYR A 103 29.66 -1.66 -17.24
CA TYR A 103 29.50 -3.11 -17.17
C TYR A 103 30.31 -3.77 -18.29
N GLY A 104 31.18 -4.72 -17.96
CA GLY A 104 32.01 -5.44 -18.93
C GLY A 104 31.38 -6.76 -19.38
N PHE A 105 31.44 -7.07 -20.68
CA PHE A 105 30.91 -8.29 -21.28
C PHE A 105 31.96 -8.98 -22.16
N ASP A 106 32.13 -10.30 -21.98
CA ASP A 106 32.95 -11.20 -22.80
C ASP A 106 34.36 -10.68 -23.16
N ASN A 107 34.96 -9.86 -22.30
CA ASN A 107 36.26 -9.18 -22.48
C ASN A 107 36.41 -8.41 -23.81
N SER A 108 35.30 -8.12 -24.50
CA SER A 108 35.31 -7.51 -25.85
C SER A 108 34.40 -6.30 -25.96
N HIS A 109 33.36 -6.22 -25.14
CA HIS A 109 32.43 -5.11 -25.14
C HIS A 109 32.16 -4.65 -23.71
N SER A 110 31.72 -3.41 -23.59
CA SER A 110 31.24 -2.86 -22.32
C SER A 110 30.03 -1.98 -22.57
N ALA A 111 29.19 -1.80 -21.56
CA ALA A 111 28.15 -0.80 -21.56
C ALA A 111 28.46 0.27 -20.53
N VAL A 112 28.51 1.53 -20.98
CA VAL A 112 28.61 2.69 -20.10
C VAL A 112 27.22 3.28 -19.93
N THR A 113 26.75 3.39 -18.70
CA THR A 113 25.39 3.82 -18.36
C THR A 113 25.39 5.03 -17.46
N TYR A 114 24.39 5.90 -17.62
CA TYR A 114 24.10 7.00 -16.70
C TYR A 114 22.60 7.25 -16.63
N VAL A 115 22.15 8.00 -15.62
CA VAL A 115 20.72 8.26 -15.37
C VAL A 115 20.47 9.75 -15.36
N GLN A 116 19.42 10.17 -16.04
CA GLN A 116 18.93 11.53 -16.06
C GLN A 116 17.55 11.60 -15.41
N GLU A 117 17.41 12.49 -14.43
CA GLU A 117 16.11 12.87 -13.91
C GLU A 117 15.46 13.91 -14.84
N GLU A 118 14.21 13.68 -15.22
CA GLU A 118 13.48 14.64 -16.06
C GLU A 118 13.24 15.95 -15.29
N PRO A 119 13.53 17.13 -15.89
CA PRO A 119 13.24 18.41 -15.27
C PRO A 119 11.76 18.52 -14.90
N GLY A 120 11.44 19.06 -13.72
CA GLY A 120 10.06 19.28 -13.30
C GLY A 120 9.42 18.13 -12.52
N ASN A 121 10.15 17.05 -12.22
CA ASN A 121 9.74 16.12 -11.19
C ASN A 121 9.51 16.85 -9.84
N PRO A 122 8.49 16.47 -9.05
CA PRO A 122 7.43 15.51 -9.38
C PRO A 122 6.28 16.11 -10.22
N TYR A 123 5.65 15.27 -11.03
CA TYR A 123 4.43 15.60 -11.78
C TYR A 123 3.18 15.08 -11.06
N PHE A 124 2.23 15.96 -10.76
CA PHE A 124 0.92 15.57 -10.24
C PHE A 124 -0.05 15.36 -11.39
N THR A 125 -0.59 14.14 -11.51
CA THR A 125 -1.48 13.77 -12.63
C THR A 125 -2.46 12.68 -12.20
N THR A 126 -3.32 12.26 -13.12
CA THR A 126 -4.19 11.09 -12.94
C THR A 126 -3.75 9.97 -13.86
N ILE A 127 -3.85 8.73 -13.42
CA ILE A 127 -3.53 7.56 -14.25
C ILE A 127 -4.48 7.53 -15.45
N PRO A 128 -3.96 7.44 -16.69
CA PRO A 128 -4.80 7.55 -17.89
C PRO A 128 -5.70 6.31 -18.09
N PRO A 129 -6.75 6.42 -18.92
CA PRO A 129 -7.58 5.28 -19.34
C PRO A 129 -6.78 4.14 -19.97
N GLY A 130 -7.18 2.89 -19.70
CA GLY A 130 -6.57 1.68 -20.26
C GLY A 130 -5.35 1.15 -19.48
N GLU A 131 -5.05 1.74 -18.31
CA GLU A 131 -4.04 1.23 -17.38
C GLU A 131 -4.71 0.72 -16.10
N PRO A 132 -4.11 -0.23 -15.37
CA PRO A 132 -4.53 -0.53 -14.00
C PRO A 132 -4.58 0.76 -13.17
N PHE A 133 -5.58 0.88 -12.30
CA PHE A 133 -5.77 2.04 -11.42
C PHE A 133 -6.11 3.34 -12.16
N SER A 134 -6.70 3.22 -13.35
CA SER A 134 -7.12 4.38 -14.14
C SER A 134 -7.98 5.36 -13.33
N GLY A 135 -7.74 6.65 -13.53
CA GLY A 135 -8.46 7.74 -12.87
C GLY A 135 -7.95 8.10 -11.47
N LEU A 136 -7.05 7.31 -10.87
CA LEU A 136 -6.46 7.67 -9.59
C LEU A 136 -5.44 8.80 -9.73
N SER A 137 -5.47 9.74 -8.79
CA SER A 137 -4.46 10.78 -8.63
C SER A 137 -3.13 10.14 -8.22
N THR A 138 -2.05 10.57 -8.85
CA THR A 138 -0.71 10.02 -8.63
C THR A 138 0.35 11.12 -8.72
N GLN A 139 1.41 10.93 -7.94
CA GLN A 139 2.64 11.68 -8.09
C GLN A 139 3.62 10.85 -8.93
N GLU A 140 3.98 11.36 -10.09
CA GLU A 140 4.80 10.67 -11.08
C GLU A 140 6.19 11.30 -11.14
N TYR A 141 7.22 10.45 -11.05
CA TYR A 141 8.61 10.80 -11.27
C TYR A 141 9.11 10.10 -12.53
N ARG A 142 9.87 10.80 -13.37
CA ARG A 142 10.39 10.26 -14.62
C ARG A 142 11.91 10.29 -14.64
N TYR A 143 12.49 9.17 -15.05
CA TYR A 143 13.93 8.99 -15.18
C TYR A 143 14.26 8.31 -16.50
N THR A 144 15.33 8.77 -17.14
CA THR A 144 15.84 8.22 -18.38
C THR A 144 17.20 7.60 -18.12
N VAL A 145 17.31 6.28 -18.29
CA VAL A 145 18.57 5.55 -18.25
C VAL A 145 19.11 5.49 -19.66
N THR A 146 20.35 5.92 -19.85
CA THR A 146 21.05 5.77 -21.13
C THR A 146 22.14 4.71 -20.98
N SER A 147 22.29 3.85 -21.99
CA SER A 147 23.35 2.85 -22.09
C SER A 147 24.04 2.93 -23.45
N VAL A 148 25.36 3.05 -23.40
CA VAL A 148 26.22 3.13 -24.58
C VAL A 148 27.09 1.88 -24.67
N GLY A 149 26.82 1.04 -25.66
CA GLY A 149 27.60 -0.14 -25.97
C GLY A 149 28.91 0.25 -26.66
N ARG A 150 30.03 -0.25 -26.15
CA ARG A 150 31.38 0.05 -26.63
C ARG A 150 32.18 -1.20 -26.91
N ASN A 151 33.08 -1.12 -27.89
CA ASN A 151 34.07 -2.16 -28.17
C ASN A 151 35.36 -1.99 -27.35
N GLN A 152 36.33 -2.89 -27.58
CA GLN A 152 37.64 -2.87 -26.93
C GLN A 152 38.42 -1.57 -27.13
N GLN A 153 38.15 -0.81 -28.19
CA GLN A 153 38.76 0.48 -28.48
C GLN A 153 38.01 1.65 -27.84
N GLN A 154 37.01 1.39 -26.98
CA GLN A 154 36.15 2.39 -26.36
C GLN A 154 35.36 3.23 -27.37
N SER A 155 35.15 2.73 -28.59
CA SER A 155 34.29 3.39 -29.57
C SER A 155 32.83 2.99 -29.34
N ASN A 156 31.93 3.96 -29.44
CA ASN A 156 30.49 3.74 -29.32
C ASN A 156 29.98 2.93 -30.52
N GLU A 157 29.17 1.90 -30.27
CA GLU A 157 28.60 1.01 -31.30
C GLU A 157 27.07 1.01 -31.29
N ALA A 158 26.45 1.34 -30.15
CA ALA A 158 25.01 1.50 -30.00
C ALA A 158 24.70 2.41 -28.80
N VAL A 159 23.66 3.22 -28.91
CA VAL A 159 23.10 4.01 -27.80
C VAL A 159 21.64 3.63 -27.63
N LEU A 160 21.28 3.19 -26.43
CA LEU A 160 19.91 2.86 -26.05
C LEU A 160 19.50 3.72 -24.87
N ALA A 161 18.25 4.16 -24.88
CA ALA A 161 17.66 4.88 -23.76
C ALA A 161 16.32 4.24 -23.34
N LEU A 162 16.12 4.18 -22.03
CA LEU A 162 14.91 3.68 -21.39
C LEU A 162 14.37 4.76 -20.46
N THR A 163 13.16 5.23 -20.74
CA THR A 163 12.42 6.09 -19.79
C THR A 163 11.45 5.23 -19.00
N PHE A 164 11.57 5.27 -17.68
CA PHE A 164 10.58 4.69 -16.78
C PHE A 164 10.01 5.77 -15.85
N LYS A 165 8.82 5.49 -15.35
CA LYS A 165 8.09 6.34 -14.43
C LYS A 165 7.89 5.59 -13.12
N SER A 166 8.21 6.24 -12.01
CA SER A 166 7.77 5.80 -10.70
C SER A 166 6.50 6.57 -10.34
N ARG A 167 5.44 5.85 -9.98
CA ARG A 167 4.16 6.43 -9.58
C ARG A 167 3.87 6.11 -8.14
N VAL A 168 3.67 7.15 -7.36
CA VAL A 168 3.21 7.09 -5.98
C VAL A 168 1.71 7.34 -5.99
N VAL A 169 0.91 6.38 -5.50
CA VAL A 169 -0.56 6.45 -5.51
C VAL A 169 -1.09 6.29 -4.08
N PRO A 170 -1.75 7.32 -3.53
CA PRO A 170 -2.41 7.23 -2.23
C PRO A 170 -3.44 6.10 -2.15
N LEU A 171 -3.31 5.24 -1.13
CA LEU A 171 -4.15 4.05 -0.93
C LEU A 171 -5.60 4.38 -0.55
N PHE A 172 -5.85 5.55 0.06
CA PHE A 172 -7.22 5.95 0.41
C PHE A 172 -8.07 6.37 -0.79
N GLN A 173 -7.52 6.28 -2.00
CA GLN A 173 -8.30 6.34 -3.24
C GLN A 173 -9.02 5.03 -3.58
N PHE A 174 -8.78 3.95 -2.84
CA PHE A 174 -9.50 2.69 -2.97
C PHE A 174 -10.65 2.65 -1.98
N ALA A 175 -11.76 2.03 -2.37
CA ALA A 175 -12.77 1.63 -1.40
C ALA A 175 -12.22 0.52 -0.49
N ILE A 176 -11.56 -0.46 -1.09
CA ILE A 176 -10.99 -1.62 -0.42
C ILE A 176 -9.64 -1.97 -1.04
N PHE A 177 -8.57 -1.95 -0.26
CA PHE A 177 -7.23 -2.34 -0.69
C PHE A 177 -6.65 -3.38 0.28
N PHE A 178 -6.17 -4.50 -0.25
CA PHE A 178 -5.52 -5.55 0.56
C PHE A 178 -4.14 -5.89 -0.01
N HIS A 179 -3.11 -5.84 0.83
CA HIS A 179 -1.79 -6.38 0.49
C HIS A 179 -1.79 -7.92 0.39
N GLU A 180 -2.73 -8.57 1.06
CA GLU A 180 -2.86 -10.02 1.07
C GLU A 180 -4.18 -10.46 0.41
N ASP A 181 -4.56 -11.73 0.52
CA ASP A 181 -5.81 -12.23 -0.05
C ASP A 181 -7.03 -11.44 0.47
N LEU A 182 -7.94 -11.14 -0.45
CA LEU A 182 -9.17 -10.41 -0.17
C LEU A 182 -10.37 -11.35 -0.22
N GLU A 183 -11.17 -11.37 0.85
CA GLU A 183 -12.36 -12.21 0.95
C GLU A 183 -13.63 -11.38 1.17
N PHE A 184 -14.68 -11.69 0.42
CA PHE A 184 -16.04 -11.17 0.62
C PHE A 184 -16.97 -12.30 1.04
N PHE A 185 -17.70 -12.12 2.13
CA PHE A 185 -18.70 -13.09 2.58
C PHE A 185 -19.90 -12.46 3.30
N ASN A 186 -20.32 -11.31 2.80
CA ASN A 186 -21.52 -10.62 3.24
C ASN A 186 -22.77 -11.48 3.01
N GLY A 187 -23.70 -11.45 3.98
CA GLY A 187 -25.05 -12.00 3.83
C GLY A 187 -26.15 -10.96 3.61
N ALA A 188 -25.80 -9.68 3.64
CA ALA A 188 -26.67 -8.59 3.22
C ALA A 188 -26.21 -8.03 1.87
N VAL A 189 -27.01 -7.17 1.25
CA VAL A 189 -26.57 -6.40 0.08
C VAL A 189 -25.44 -5.46 0.50
N MET A 190 -24.30 -5.58 -0.17
CA MET A 190 -23.13 -4.73 0.02
C MET A 190 -22.78 -4.11 -1.33
N THR A 191 -22.74 -2.78 -1.39
CA THR A 191 -22.29 -2.04 -2.57
C THR A 191 -20.94 -1.43 -2.26
N VAL A 192 -19.92 -1.82 -3.04
CA VAL A 192 -18.57 -1.26 -2.96
C VAL A 192 -18.48 -0.15 -4.01
N ASP A 193 -18.71 1.07 -3.56
CA ASP A 193 -18.81 2.27 -4.40
C ASP A 193 -17.45 2.92 -4.69
N GLY A 194 -16.48 2.13 -5.14
CA GLY A 194 -15.13 2.60 -5.46
C GLY A 194 -14.21 1.45 -5.86
N HIS A 195 -12.93 1.74 -6.08
CA HIS A 195 -11.97 0.77 -6.56
C HIS A 195 -11.64 -0.30 -5.52
N VAL A 196 -11.39 -1.52 -5.99
CA VAL A 196 -11.00 -2.67 -5.17
C VAL A 196 -9.68 -3.22 -5.70
N HIS A 197 -8.73 -3.47 -4.79
CA HIS A 197 -7.46 -4.08 -5.15
C HIS A 197 -7.03 -5.15 -4.13
N THR A 198 -6.38 -6.20 -4.63
CA THR A 198 -5.60 -7.12 -3.80
C THR A 198 -4.29 -7.52 -4.48
N ASN A 199 -3.19 -7.49 -3.71
CA ASN A 199 -1.90 -8.09 -4.08
C ASN A 199 -1.92 -9.64 -4.02
N GLY A 200 -2.98 -10.23 -3.46
CA GLY A 200 -3.20 -11.68 -3.37
C GLY A 200 -4.35 -12.17 -4.25
N ASN A 201 -5.00 -13.24 -3.80
CA ASN A 201 -6.18 -13.80 -4.44
C ASN A 201 -7.46 -13.14 -3.93
N LEU A 202 -8.50 -13.04 -4.78
CA LEU A 202 -9.82 -12.53 -4.41
C LEU A 202 -10.86 -13.65 -4.32
N TYR A 203 -11.49 -13.84 -3.16
CA TYR A 203 -12.57 -14.82 -2.94
C TYR A 203 -13.91 -14.14 -2.73
N ALA A 204 -14.78 -14.18 -3.74
CA ALA A 204 -16.12 -13.61 -3.69
C ALA A 204 -17.16 -14.69 -3.30
N ALA A 205 -17.43 -14.78 -2.01
CA ALA A 205 -18.26 -15.81 -1.37
C ALA A 205 -19.50 -15.20 -0.69
N THR A 206 -20.35 -14.50 -1.43
CA THR A 206 -21.60 -13.94 -0.89
C THR A 206 -22.52 -15.02 -0.30
N GLN A 207 -23.04 -14.82 0.91
CA GLN A 207 -23.95 -15.80 1.56
C GLN A 207 -25.30 -15.90 0.84
N ASP A 208 -26.04 -16.98 1.07
CA ASP A 208 -27.38 -17.19 0.53
C ASP A 208 -28.31 -16.00 0.82
N GLY A 209 -28.98 -15.49 -0.21
CA GLY A 209 -29.86 -14.31 -0.12
C GLY A 209 -29.13 -12.96 -0.04
N GLY A 210 -27.79 -12.96 0.06
CA GLY A 210 -26.95 -11.76 0.00
C GLY A 210 -26.58 -11.34 -1.42
N GLN A 211 -26.00 -10.13 -1.53
CA GLN A 211 -25.53 -9.59 -2.80
C GLN A 211 -24.29 -8.71 -2.63
N THR A 212 -23.28 -8.84 -3.49
CA THR A 212 -22.10 -7.95 -3.53
C THR A 212 -22.06 -7.23 -4.87
N ASN A 213 -22.08 -5.91 -4.85
CA ASN A 213 -22.05 -5.06 -6.04
C ASN A 213 -20.73 -4.30 -6.07
N TYR A 214 -19.88 -4.59 -7.05
CA TYR A 214 -18.69 -3.79 -7.34
C TYR A 214 -19.08 -2.70 -8.32
N VAL A 215 -18.89 -1.44 -7.94
CA VAL A 215 -19.20 -0.28 -8.80
C VAL A 215 -17.95 0.21 -9.52
N GLY A 216 -16.82 0.27 -8.81
CA GLY A 216 -15.53 0.64 -9.37
C GLY A 216 -14.74 -0.56 -9.89
N GLN A 217 -13.61 -0.27 -10.54
CA GLN A 217 -12.66 -1.26 -11.04
C GLN A 217 -12.16 -2.18 -9.92
N VAL A 218 -12.10 -3.48 -10.22
CA VAL A 218 -11.53 -4.54 -9.39
C VAL A 218 -10.23 -5.01 -10.04
N THR A 219 -9.13 -4.92 -9.30
CA THR A 219 -7.81 -5.36 -9.75
C THR A 219 -7.27 -6.44 -8.81
N VAL A 220 -6.71 -7.51 -9.37
CA VAL A 220 -6.25 -8.68 -8.61
C VAL A 220 -4.90 -9.11 -9.19
N VAL A 221 -3.88 -9.21 -8.33
CA VAL A 221 -2.56 -9.71 -8.74
C VAL A 221 -2.57 -11.22 -8.92
N GLY A 222 -3.21 -11.93 -7.98
CA GLY A 222 -3.40 -13.37 -8.07
C GLY A 222 -4.68 -13.77 -8.81
N ASP A 223 -5.25 -14.88 -8.35
CA ASP A 223 -6.44 -15.49 -8.91
C ASP A 223 -7.73 -14.94 -8.30
N MET A 224 -8.82 -15.00 -9.04
CA MET A 224 -10.16 -14.68 -8.54
C MET A 224 -11.05 -15.92 -8.47
N TYR A 225 -11.80 -16.06 -7.38
CA TYR A 225 -12.66 -17.19 -7.11
C TYR A 225 -14.08 -16.78 -6.74
N ARG A 226 -15.07 -17.57 -7.18
CA ARG A 226 -16.41 -17.62 -6.57
C ARG A 226 -16.48 -18.77 -5.59
N GLY A 227 -16.67 -18.46 -4.32
CA GLY A 227 -16.67 -19.42 -3.21
C GLY A 227 -15.71 -19.03 -2.09
N MET A 228 -15.85 -19.64 -0.92
CA MET A 228 -15.04 -19.31 0.25
C MET A 228 -13.60 -19.80 0.11
N LYS A 229 -12.66 -19.10 0.76
CA LYS A 229 -11.29 -19.60 0.89
C LYS A 229 -11.20 -20.77 1.87
N SER A 230 -11.83 -20.66 3.04
CA SER A 230 -11.75 -21.68 4.12
C SER A 230 -12.32 -23.04 3.77
N GLN A 231 -13.18 -23.12 2.76
CA GLN A 231 -13.79 -24.36 2.31
C GLN A 231 -14.20 -24.26 0.84
N SER A 232 -14.01 -25.35 0.12
CA SER A 232 -14.39 -25.47 -1.28
C SER A 232 -15.90 -25.61 -1.47
N SER A 233 -16.68 -26.03 -0.48
CA SER A 233 -18.15 -26.12 -0.60
C SER A 233 -18.82 -24.75 -0.71
N CYS A 234 -19.69 -24.57 -1.69
CA CYS A 234 -20.52 -23.35 -1.85
C CYS A 234 -21.77 -23.35 -0.95
N SER A 235 -22.00 -24.39 -0.13
CA SER A 235 -23.22 -24.51 0.68
C SER A 235 -23.37 -23.33 1.65
N GLY A 236 -24.47 -22.58 1.56
CA GLY A 236 -24.70 -21.37 2.35
C GLY A 236 -24.10 -20.09 1.74
N TYR A 237 -23.41 -20.21 0.61
CA TYR A 237 -22.66 -19.15 -0.06
C TYR A 237 -22.98 -19.08 -1.57
N THR A 238 -24.25 -19.24 -1.93
CA THR A 238 -24.75 -19.16 -3.31
C THR A 238 -25.30 -17.77 -3.67
N GLY A 239 -24.95 -16.73 -2.90
CA GLY A 239 -25.37 -15.36 -3.15
C GLY A 239 -24.82 -14.78 -4.45
N THR A 240 -25.31 -13.59 -4.82
CA THR A 240 -24.91 -12.95 -6.08
C THR A 240 -23.74 -12.00 -5.87
N SER A 241 -22.66 -12.15 -6.62
CA SER A 241 -21.61 -11.14 -6.74
C SER A 241 -21.60 -10.63 -8.18
N ARG A 242 -21.53 -9.32 -8.38
CA ARG A 242 -21.71 -8.71 -9.70
C ARG A 242 -20.96 -7.39 -9.83
N VAL A 243 -20.53 -7.06 -11.04
CA VAL A 243 -19.76 -5.86 -11.36
C VAL A 243 -20.59 -4.95 -12.24
N LEU A 244 -20.50 -3.64 -12.02
CA LEU A 244 -21.15 -2.65 -12.87
C LEU A 244 -20.37 -2.53 -14.19
N ASP A 245 -21.08 -2.70 -15.30
CA ASP A 245 -20.53 -2.57 -16.64
C ASP A 245 -21.51 -1.85 -17.58
N PRO A 246 -21.11 -0.73 -18.19
CA PRO A 246 -20.93 0.58 -17.54
C PRO A 246 -22.24 1.19 -16.99
N VAL A 247 -23.40 0.60 -17.29
CA VAL A 247 -24.73 1.07 -16.83
C VAL A 247 -25.60 -0.06 -16.26
N SER A 248 -25.16 -1.31 -16.38
CA SER A 248 -25.89 -2.48 -15.89
C SER A 248 -24.96 -3.43 -15.13
N TYR A 249 -25.50 -4.15 -14.16
CA TYR A 249 -24.70 -5.15 -13.46
C TYR A 249 -24.61 -6.46 -14.24
N VAL A 250 -23.39 -6.98 -14.37
CA VAL A 250 -23.09 -8.31 -14.90
C VAL A 250 -22.69 -9.23 -13.75
N ASN A 251 -23.36 -10.38 -13.63
CA ASN A 251 -23.11 -11.32 -12.55
C ASN A 251 -21.82 -12.11 -12.79
N LEU A 252 -21.02 -12.28 -11.74
CA LEU A 252 -19.95 -13.27 -11.74
C LEU A 252 -20.56 -14.69 -11.78
N PRO A 253 -19.78 -15.72 -12.21
CA PRO A 253 -20.24 -17.11 -12.23
C PRO A 253 -20.88 -17.56 -10.90
N ALA A 254 -21.87 -18.45 -10.96
CA ALA A 254 -22.53 -18.94 -9.75
C ALA A 254 -21.67 -20.01 -9.04
N CYS A 255 -21.55 -19.93 -7.72
CA CYS A 255 -20.99 -20.98 -6.87
C CYS A 255 -22.13 -21.94 -6.48
N SER A 256 -22.26 -23.09 -7.14
CA SER A 256 -23.40 -24.02 -6.92
C SER A 256 -23.05 -25.29 -6.15
N SER A 257 -21.81 -25.78 -6.27
CA SER A 257 -21.33 -26.98 -5.57
C SER A 257 -19.99 -26.75 -4.90
N SER A 258 -18.98 -26.39 -5.70
CA SER A 258 -17.60 -26.18 -5.28
C SER A 258 -17.09 -24.82 -5.75
N ARG A 259 -16.10 -24.26 -5.04
CA ARG A 259 -15.38 -23.03 -5.39
C ARG A 259 -14.97 -23.09 -6.87
N VAL A 260 -15.22 -21.99 -7.56
CA VAL A 260 -15.00 -21.83 -9.01
C VAL A 260 -13.91 -20.78 -9.22
N HIS A 261 -12.90 -21.14 -9.99
CA HIS A 261 -11.89 -20.20 -10.47
C HIS A 261 -12.47 -19.35 -11.62
N ILE A 262 -12.17 -18.06 -11.65
CA ILE A 262 -12.62 -17.12 -12.68
C ILE A 262 -11.43 -16.80 -13.56
N ASP A 263 -11.38 -17.42 -14.73
CA ASP A 263 -10.30 -17.25 -15.72
C ASP A 263 -10.63 -16.24 -16.83
N ASP A 264 -11.90 -16.18 -17.21
CA ASP A 264 -12.37 -15.35 -18.33
C ASP A 264 -13.04 -14.11 -17.77
N VAL A 265 -12.45 -12.94 -18.04
CA VAL A 265 -12.96 -11.63 -17.61
C VAL A 265 -13.28 -10.66 -18.76
N GLU A 266 -13.33 -11.16 -20.00
CA GLU A 266 -13.59 -10.34 -21.20
C GLU A 266 -14.94 -9.61 -21.13
N ASP A 267 -15.93 -10.23 -20.48
CA ASP A 267 -17.30 -9.72 -20.34
C ASP A 267 -17.41 -8.45 -19.47
N TRP A 268 -16.34 -8.00 -18.80
CA TRP A 268 -16.38 -6.88 -17.85
C TRP A 268 -15.63 -5.60 -18.29
N ASN A 269 -15.22 -5.48 -19.55
CA ASN A 269 -14.66 -4.24 -20.13
C ASN A 269 -13.61 -3.54 -19.24
N ASP A 270 -12.61 -4.27 -18.76
CA ASP A 270 -11.54 -3.80 -17.85
C ASP A 270 -11.99 -3.34 -16.45
N ASN A 271 -13.27 -3.54 -16.08
CA ASN A 271 -13.74 -3.35 -14.70
C ASN A 271 -13.30 -4.50 -13.77
N ILE A 272 -12.89 -5.64 -14.33
CA ILE A 272 -12.13 -6.67 -13.63
C ILE A 272 -10.82 -6.89 -14.38
N MET A 273 -9.70 -6.74 -13.69
CA MET A 273 -8.37 -7.05 -14.23
C MET A 273 -7.70 -8.06 -13.31
N LEU A 274 -7.35 -9.22 -13.88
CA LEU A 274 -6.60 -10.28 -13.19
C LEU A 274 -5.14 -10.26 -13.63
N ASN A 275 -4.25 -10.82 -12.82
CA ASN A 275 -2.81 -10.88 -13.10
C ASN A 275 -2.19 -9.50 -13.37
N VAL A 276 -2.65 -8.46 -12.64
CA VAL A 276 -1.96 -7.16 -12.66
C VAL A 276 -0.64 -7.26 -11.90
N ASP A 277 0.31 -6.36 -12.18
CA ASP A 277 1.58 -6.33 -11.46
C ASP A 277 1.37 -6.02 -9.98
N GLU A 278 2.15 -6.70 -9.12
CA GLU A 278 2.15 -6.42 -7.69
C GLU A 278 2.66 -5.01 -7.41
N VAL A 279 1.95 -4.29 -6.53
CA VAL A 279 2.37 -2.96 -6.09
C VAL A 279 3.07 -3.02 -4.74
N ALA A 280 4.15 -2.25 -4.58
CA ALA A 280 4.86 -2.15 -3.30
C ALA A 280 4.04 -1.29 -2.34
N VAL A 281 3.80 -1.75 -1.11
CA VAL A 281 3.01 -1.05 -0.06
C VAL A 281 3.86 -0.79 1.20
N PRO A 282 3.51 0.20 2.04
CA PRO A 282 4.28 0.47 3.25
C PRO A 282 4.22 -0.73 4.21
N ALA A 283 5.27 -0.94 4.98
CA ALA A 283 5.33 -2.04 5.91
C ALA A 283 4.46 -1.74 7.14
N PRO A 284 3.76 -2.72 7.74
CA PRO A 284 3.05 -2.52 9.00
C PRO A 284 3.95 -1.99 10.14
N GLU A 285 5.25 -2.25 10.07
CA GLU A 285 6.31 -1.77 10.97
C GLU A 285 6.47 -0.24 10.94
N ASP A 286 6.12 0.43 9.85
CA ASP A 286 6.26 1.90 9.75
C ASP A 286 5.39 2.62 10.79
N MET A 287 4.32 1.96 11.26
CA MET A 287 3.42 2.46 12.30
C MET A 287 3.91 2.19 13.74
N ASP A 288 5.00 1.44 13.92
CA ASP A 288 5.48 1.03 15.25
C ASP A 288 5.86 2.24 16.12
N SER A 289 5.47 2.19 17.40
CA SER A 289 5.90 3.19 18.37
C SER A 289 7.37 3.01 18.76
N PHE A 290 8.03 4.11 19.13
CA PHE A 290 9.46 4.10 19.52
C PHE A 290 10.39 3.49 18.45
N SER A 291 10.07 3.73 17.18
CA SER A 291 10.79 3.23 16.02
C SER A 291 11.30 4.37 15.15
N ASP A 292 12.07 4.02 14.12
CA ASP A 292 12.46 4.95 13.05
C ASP A 292 11.37 5.06 11.96
N GLY A 293 10.18 4.48 12.19
CA GLY A 293 9.04 4.53 11.29
C GLY A 293 8.48 5.94 11.12
N GLU A 294 8.09 6.28 9.89
CA GLU A 294 7.75 7.65 9.52
C GLU A 294 6.58 8.22 10.33
N TYR A 295 5.55 7.41 10.61
CA TYR A 295 4.39 7.83 11.40
C TYR A 295 4.74 8.19 12.84
N TRP A 296 5.75 7.55 13.43
CA TRP A 296 6.26 7.94 14.74
C TRP A 296 7.11 9.20 14.66
N LEU A 297 7.99 9.32 13.67
CA LEU A 297 8.91 10.44 13.54
C LEU A 297 8.22 11.76 13.18
N ARG A 298 7.14 11.71 12.38
CA ARG A 298 6.44 12.91 11.90
C ARG A 298 5.20 13.32 12.72
N ALA A 299 4.79 12.52 13.70
CA ALA A 299 3.63 12.87 14.52
C ALA A 299 3.79 14.22 15.26
N ASP A 300 2.74 15.03 15.22
CA ASP A 300 2.62 16.30 15.97
C ASP A 300 2.52 16.05 17.47
N MET A 301 1.86 14.95 17.84
CA MET A 301 1.67 14.52 19.21
C MET A 301 1.91 13.03 19.32
N ARG A 302 2.75 12.64 20.29
CA ARG A 302 2.97 11.25 20.70
C ARG A 302 2.42 11.07 22.10
N LEU A 303 1.23 10.49 22.19
CA LEU A 303 0.52 10.26 23.44
C LEU A 303 0.75 8.82 23.90
N VAL A 304 1.47 8.64 25.01
CA VAL A 304 1.92 7.32 25.48
C VAL A 304 1.32 7.00 26.84
N LEU A 305 0.65 5.86 26.97
CA LEU A 305 0.38 5.25 28.28
C LEU A 305 1.59 4.43 28.73
N ARG A 306 2.30 4.91 29.76
CA ARG A 306 3.39 4.18 30.41
C ARG A 306 2.83 3.21 31.44
N LEU A 307 3.30 1.97 31.38
CA LEU A 307 2.98 0.92 32.35
C LEU A 307 4.25 0.43 33.05
N ASN A 308 4.14 0.19 34.35
CA ASN A 308 5.20 -0.44 35.12
C ASN A 308 5.32 -1.95 34.83
N ALA A 309 6.29 -2.62 35.45
CA ALA A 309 6.53 -4.06 35.28
C ALA A 309 5.30 -4.95 35.62
N SER A 310 4.40 -4.46 36.46
CA SER A 310 3.14 -5.15 36.82
C SER A 310 1.99 -4.87 35.83
N GLY A 311 2.23 -4.08 34.78
CA GLY A 311 1.21 -3.70 33.79
C GLY A 311 0.18 -2.70 34.31
N ASN A 312 0.50 -1.98 35.39
CA ASN A 312 -0.30 -0.86 35.91
C ASN A 312 0.26 0.48 35.43
N PRO A 313 -0.56 1.54 35.34
CA PRO A 313 -0.08 2.86 34.98
C PRO A 313 1.13 3.28 35.81
N ASP A 314 2.19 3.73 35.13
CA ASP A 314 3.38 4.27 35.79
C ASP A 314 3.12 5.74 36.15
N THR A 315 2.89 6.01 37.43
CA THR A 315 2.50 7.34 37.88
C THR A 315 3.67 8.28 38.13
N THR A 316 4.87 7.96 37.62
CA THR A 316 6.08 8.75 37.86
C THR A 316 5.98 10.16 37.29
N ASN A 317 5.45 10.32 36.07
CA ASN A 317 5.34 11.63 35.42
C ASN A 317 3.92 12.19 35.38
N SER A 318 2.88 11.36 35.52
CA SER A 318 1.49 11.79 35.54
C SER A 318 0.64 10.84 36.39
N SER A 319 -0.44 11.36 37.00
CA SER A 319 -1.33 10.54 37.84
C SER A 319 -2.07 9.44 37.09
N THR A 320 -2.20 9.56 35.76
CA THR A 320 -2.88 8.59 34.89
C THR A 320 -1.89 7.65 34.18
N GLY A 321 -0.58 7.89 34.29
CA GLY A 321 0.47 7.22 33.51
C GLY A 321 0.49 7.60 32.02
N VAL A 322 -0.33 8.56 31.60
CA VAL A 322 -0.33 9.07 30.22
C VAL A 322 0.66 10.24 30.11
N GLU A 323 1.51 10.22 29.10
CA GLU A 323 2.58 11.18 28.85
C GLU A 323 2.56 11.68 27.41
N VAL A 324 3.01 12.91 27.19
CA VAL A 324 3.42 13.38 25.87
C VAL A 324 4.93 13.17 25.76
N VAL A 325 5.40 12.53 24.68
CA VAL A 325 6.82 12.19 24.52
C VAL A 325 7.43 12.79 23.25
N ASP A 326 8.77 12.90 23.23
CA ASP A 326 9.54 13.23 22.03
C ASP A 326 9.74 11.99 21.13
N THR A 327 10.44 12.17 20.00
CA THR A 327 10.75 11.07 19.05
C THR A 327 11.63 9.98 19.66
N ALA A 328 12.46 10.29 20.65
CA ALA A 328 13.26 9.32 21.39
C ALA A 328 12.46 8.64 22.53
N GLY A 329 11.20 9.01 22.71
CA GLY A 329 10.33 8.49 23.76
C GLY A 329 10.53 9.13 25.13
N ASN A 330 11.29 10.22 25.27
CA ASN A 330 11.42 10.90 26.55
C ASN A 330 10.18 11.74 26.85
N ASN A 331 9.74 11.76 28.11
CA ASN A 331 8.64 12.61 28.56
C ASN A 331 8.93 14.10 28.35
N ILE A 332 8.03 14.79 27.65
CA ILE A 332 8.01 16.24 27.52
C ILE A 332 7.21 16.81 28.71
N ALA A 333 7.89 17.04 29.84
CA ALA A 333 7.24 17.40 31.11
C ALA A 333 6.26 18.58 31.01
N ALA A 334 6.59 19.62 30.23
CA ALA A 334 5.70 20.78 30.05
C ALA A 334 4.38 20.41 29.33
N ALA A 335 4.46 19.60 28.28
CA ALA A 335 3.31 19.11 27.54
C ALA A 335 2.46 18.15 28.39
N THR A 336 3.11 17.20 29.06
CA THR A 336 2.45 16.28 30.00
C THR A 336 1.72 17.02 31.11
N ASN A 337 2.34 18.03 31.73
CA ASN A 337 1.69 18.84 32.77
C ASN A 337 0.50 19.65 32.23
N ALA A 338 0.59 20.18 31.00
CA ALA A 338 -0.50 20.89 30.36
C ALA A 338 -1.70 19.96 30.11
N LEU A 339 -1.44 18.76 29.60
CA LEU A 339 -2.44 17.73 29.30
C LEU A 339 -3.24 17.30 30.54
N HIS A 340 -2.60 17.24 31.72
CA HIS A 340 -3.22 16.82 32.99
C HIS A 340 -3.74 17.99 33.85
N ASN A 341 -3.67 19.22 33.36
CA ASN A 341 -4.20 20.36 34.09
C ASN A 341 -5.73 20.42 33.96
N SER A 342 -6.45 19.92 34.97
CA SER A 342 -7.93 19.88 34.96
C SER A 342 -8.63 21.23 34.74
N ALA A 343 -7.98 22.37 35.05
CA ALA A 343 -8.58 23.68 34.80
C ALA A 343 -8.56 24.05 33.31
N SER A 344 -7.48 23.70 32.60
CA SER A 344 -7.33 24.01 31.18
C SER A 344 -7.73 22.86 30.26
N CYS A 345 -7.63 21.61 30.72
CA CYS A 345 -7.82 20.39 29.95
C CYS A 345 -8.84 19.42 30.59
N PRO A 346 -10.09 19.88 30.86
CA PRO A 346 -11.14 19.01 31.39
C PRO A 346 -11.67 18.04 30.31
N GLY A 347 -12.17 16.88 30.73
CA GLY A 347 -12.89 15.92 29.86
C GLY A 347 -13.60 14.81 30.65
N LEU A 348 -14.57 14.10 30.06
CA LEU A 348 -15.38 13.10 30.79
C LEU A 348 -14.65 11.76 31.01
N ILE A 349 -13.37 11.82 31.38
CA ILE A 349 -12.54 10.66 31.71
C ILE A 349 -12.21 10.71 33.19
N SER A 350 -12.80 9.79 33.96
CA SER A 350 -12.52 9.61 35.38
C SER A 350 -11.59 8.42 35.53
N THR A 351 -10.43 8.62 36.16
CA THR A 351 -9.63 7.51 36.72
C THR A 351 -9.91 7.44 38.22
N GLY A 352 -10.92 6.65 38.61
CA GLY A 352 -11.16 6.33 40.02
C GLY A 352 -11.55 7.52 40.91
N GLY A 353 -12.52 8.33 40.49
CA GLY A 353 -13.10 9.41 41.32
C GLY A 353 -12.27 10.70 41.40
N GLY A 354 -11.20 10.81 40.61
CA GLY A 354 -10.45 12.06 40.40
C GLY A 354 -11.17 13.05 39.46
N PRO A 355 -10.59 14.25 39.23
CA PRO A 355 -11.14 15.23 38.32
C PRO A 355 -11.22 14.69 36.88
N SER A 356 -12.23 15.13 36.16
CA SER A 356 -12.49 14.89 34.74
C SER A 356 -11.33 15.38 33.85
N LEU A 357 -10.65 14.47 33.13
CA LEU A 357 -9.53 14.77 32.23
C LEU A 357 -9.85 14.51 30.75
N SER A 358 -9.10 15.12 29.83
CA SER A 358 -9.23 14.88 28.37
C SER A 358 -8.68 13.52 27.93
N VAL A 359 -7.74 12.97 28.70
CA VAL A 359 -7.12 11.65 28.50
C VAL A 359 -7.11 10.88 29.82
N GLY A 360 -6.97 9.57 29.77
CA GLY A 360 -6.78 8.76 30.95
C GLY A 360 -6.48 7.30 30.65
N THR A 361 -6.69 6.46 31.65
CA THR A 361 -6.47 5.02 31.52
C THR A 361 -7.58 4.23 32.18
N GLN A 362 -7.97 3.14 31.53
CA GLN A 362 -8.78 2.10 32.13
C GLN A 362 -7.99 0.80 32.13
N GLY A 363 -8.32 -0.13 33.03
CA GLY A 363 -7.79 -1.47 32.87
C GLY A 363 -8.33 -2.54 33.80
N PRO A 364 -7.67 -3.71 33.83
CA PRO A 364 -8.20 -4.90 34.50
C PRO A 364 -8.37 -4.78 36.03
N GLY A 365 -7.82 -3.74 36.66
CA GLY A 365 -8.01 -3.46 38.09
C GLY A 365 -9.02 -2.35 38.40
N THR A 366 -9.61 -1.69 37.39
CA THR A 366 -10.54 -0.57 37.58
C THR A 366 -11.97 -1.08 37.64
N THR A 367 -12.53 -1.31 38.83
CA THR A 367 -13.89 -1.85 38.98
C THR A 367 -14.94 -0.91 38.36
N GLY A 368 -15.79 -1.43 37.46
CA GLY A 368 -16.94 -0.71 36.89
C GLY A 368 -16.68 -0.01 35.54
N ASP A 369 -15.42 0.22 35.20
CA ASP A 369 -14.97 0.96 34.01
C ASP A 369 -13.97 0.10 33.21
N GLN A 370 -14.33 -1.15 32.93
CA GLN A 370 -13.47 -2.09 32.20
C GLN A 370 -13.97 -2.29 30.80
N LEU A 371 -13.06 -2.49 29.87
CA LEU A 371 -13.37 -2.86 28.49
C LEU A 371 -13.01 -4.32 28.27
N ARG A 372 -13.96 -5.14 27.82
CA ARG A 372 -13.72 -6.49 27.32
C ARG A 372 -14.03 -6.54 25.83
N LEU A 373 -13.06 -7.01 25.04
CA LEU A 373 -13.23 -7.23 23.60
C LEU A 373 -13.44 -8.74 23.37
N TYR A 374 -14.67 -9.16 23.10
CA TYR A 374 -15.07 -10.57 23.16
C TYR A 374 -14.48 -11.43 22.03
N ARG A 375 -14.10 -10.86 20.87
CA ARG A 375 -13.36 -11.59 19.83
C ARG A 375 -11.94 -11.94 20.27
N GLU A 376 -11.29 -11.09 21.08
CA GLU A 376 -9.93 -11.32 21.59
C GLU A 376 -9.85 -12.44 22.65
N TYR A 377 -10.92 -13.25 22.79
CA TYR A 377 -11.01 -14.27 23.80
C TYR A 377 -9.96 -15.39 23.58
N GLN A 378 -8.98 -15.38 24.49
CA GLN A 378 -8.24 -16.51 25.04
C GLN A 378 -7.55 -17.48 24.07
N TYR A 379 -6.82 -16.97 23.08
CA TYR A 379 -5.71 -17.76 22.53
C TYR A 379 -4.64 -18.04 23.61
N ASN A 380 -4.46 -17.13 24.58
CA ASN A 380 -3.47 -17.26 25.65
C ASN A 380 -4.07 -16.99 27.03
N SER A 381 -4.13 -18.00 27.89
CA SER A 381 -4.62 -17.89 29.28
C SER A 381 -3.81 -16.96 30.19
N SER A 382 -2.63 -16.53 29.73
CA SER A 382 -1.76 -15.59 30.45
C SER A 382 -2.14 -14.12 30.20
N VAL A 383 -3.00 -13.85 29.21
CA VAL A 383 -3.49 -12.51 28.87
C VAL A 383 -4.84 -12.28 29.55
N ASN A 384 -5.02 -11.09 30.14
CA ASN A 384 -6.28 -10.74 30.80
C ASN A 384 -7.35 -10.47 29.74
N ASN A 385 -8.57 -10.95 29.96
CA ASN A 385 -9.70 -10.73 29.05
C ASN A 385 -10.13 -9.27 28.97
N PHE A 386 -9.85 -8.48 30.01
CA PHE A 386 -10.09 -7.04 30.02
C PHE A 386 -8.89 -6.31 29.43
N GLN A 387 -9.18 -5.27 28.66
CA GLN A 387 -8.18 -4.42 28.05
C GLN A 387 -7.54 -3.51 29.10
N ARG A 388 -6.27 -3.17 28.89
CA ARG A 388 -5.61 -1.98 29.42
C ARG A 388 -5.71 -0.92 28.33
N THR A 389 -6.41 0.15 28.63
CA THR A 389 -6.83 1.11 27.60
C THR A 389 -6.24 2.48 27.85
N LEU A 390 -5.67 3.10 26.81
CA LEU A 390 -5.45 4.54 26.73
C LEU A 390 -6.77 5.19 26.31
N GLU A 391 -7.38 5.94 27.20
CA GLU A 391 -8.68 6.57 26.99
C GLU A 391 -8.51 8.00 26.48
N VAL A 392 -9.17 8.35 25.38
CA VAL A 392 -9.09 9.67 24.75
C VAL A 392 -10.47 10.21 24.40
N ASP A 393 -10.83 11.36 24.96
CA ASP A 393 -12.01 12.13 24.56
C ASP A 393 -11.55 13.12 23.50
N MET A 394 -11.88 12.83 22.24
CA MET A 394 -11.31 13.55 21.10
C MET A 394 -11.62 15.04 21.15
N ARG A 395 -12.85 15.42 21.49
CA ARG A 395 -13.24 16.82 21.59
C ARG A 395 -12.58 17.51 22.78
N ALA A 396 -12.52 16.85 23.93
CA ALA A 396 -11.83 17.41 25.10
C ALA A 396 -10.33 17.60 24.85
N LEU A 397 -9.69 16.65 24.16
CA LEU A 397 -8.29 16.73 23.77
C LEU A 397 -8.05 17.89 22.80
N LEU A 398 -8.89 18.06 21.78
CA LEU A 398 -8.76 19.19 20.84
C LEU A 398 -8.97 20.55 21.54
N ASN A 399 -9.93 20.66 22.46
CA ASN A 399 -10.09 21.86 23.30
C ASN A 399 -8.86 22.11 24.18
N CYS A 400 -8.28 21.05 24.75
CA CYS A 400 -7.07 21.12 25.56
C CYS A 400 -5.88 21.65 24.75
N ILE A 401 -5.67 21.13 23.54
CA ILE A 401 -4.63 21.56 22.61
C ILE A 401 -4.82 23.01 22.18
N HIS A 402 -6.05 23.43 21.84
CA HIS A 402 -6.37 24.82 21.52
C HIS A 402 -5.95 25.78 22.65
N ARG A 403 -6.23 25.42 23.90
CA ARG A 403 -5.87 26.24 25.07
C ARG A 403 -4.38 26.18 25.41
N ASN A 404 -3.72 25.05 25.13
CA ASN A 404 -2.30 24.82 25.42
C ASN A 404 -1.59 24.16 24.22
N PRO A 405 -1.21 24.94 23.19
CA PRO A 405 -0.52 24.44 22.01
C PRO A 405 0.81 23.73 22.31
N THR A 406 1.39 23.94 23.50
CA THR A 406 2.62 23.26 23.95
C THR A 406 2.49 21.74 23.96
N ILE A 407 1.27 21.19 24.02
CA ILE A 407 0.99 19.75 23.90
C ILE A 407 1.45 19.20 22.54
N MET A 408 1.40 20.01 21.48
CA MET A 408 1.89 19.69 20.13
C MET A 408 3.13 20.51 19.77
N GLY A 409 4.01 20.76 20.73
CA GLY A 409 5.25 21.54 20.50
C GLY A 409 5.02 23.00 20.10
N GLY A 410 3.82 23.55 20.33
CA GLY A 410 3.43 24.91 19.96
C GLY A 410 2.58 25.01 18.70
N LYS A 411 2.38 23.90 17.96
CA LYS A 411 1.52 23.86 16.78
C LYS A 411 0.05 24.11 17.13
N GLN A 412 -0.66 24.77 16.22
CA GLN A 412 -2.10 25.03 16.35
C GLN A 412 -2.91 23.90 15.70
N LEU A 413 -4.24 23.94 15.88
CA LEU A 413 -5.11 22.88 15.37
C LEU A 413 -5.21 22.83 13.84
N ASP A 414 -4.96 23.94 13.14
CA ASP A 414 -4.96 24.04 11.68
C ASP A 414 -3.56 23.87 11.06
N ASP A 415 -2.64 23.18 11.76
CA ASP A 415 -1.32 22.85 11.24
C ASP A 415 -1.43 22.09 9.90
N GLU A 416 -0.55 22.43 8.96
CA GLU A 416 -0.55 21.91 7.58
C GLU A 416 0.71 21.13 7.24
N THR A 417 1.63 20.89 8.19
CA THR A 417 2.97 20.35 7.83
C THR A 417 2.89 18.99 7.16
N GLU A 418 1.97 18.14 7.61
CA GLU A 418 1.69 16.83 7.00
C GLU A 418 0.29 16.78 6.38
N GLN A 419 -0.19 17.92 5.87
CA GLN A 419 -1.56 18.14 5.35
C GLN A 419 -2.66 18.14 6.44
N GLY A 420 -2.25 18.15 7.71
CA GLY A 420 -3.13 18.22 8.86
C GLY A 420 -2.43 17.65 10.09
N LEU A 421 -3.23 17.26 11.09
CA LEU A 421 -2.72 16.76 12.36
C LEU A 421 -2.44 15.26 12.32
N VAL A 422 -1.32 14.86 12.92
CA VAL A 422 -0.90 13.46 13.06
C VAL A 422 -0.69 13.12 14.54
N PHE A 423 -1.57 12.27 15.09
CA PHE A 423 -1.49 11.81 16.48
C PHE A 423 -1.07 10.35 16.54
N HIS A 424 0.10 10.09 17.12
CA HIS A 424 0.54 8.74 17.43
C HIS A 424 0.19 8.39 18.88
N MET A 425 -0.58 7.33 19.08
CA MET A 425 -1.07 6.88 20.37
C MET A 425 -0.52 5.50 20.68
N ALA A 426 0.28 5.39 21.74
CA ALA A 426 1.02 4.17 22.05
C ALA A 426 0.83 3.72 23.50
N ILE A 427 1.07 2.43 23.75
CA ILE A 427 1.08 1.85 25.10
C ILE A 427 2.41 1.16 25.30
N SER A 428 3.22 1.71 26.19
CA SER A 428 4.54 1.18 26.55
C SER A 428 4.42 0.37 27.84
N GLY A 429 4.47 -0.94 27.74
CA GLY A 429 4.38 -1.83 28.90
C GLY A 429 5.01 -3.20 28.67
N PRO A 430 4.97 -4.10 29.67
CA PRO A 430 5.65 -5.39 29.63
C PRO A 430 5.19 -6.33 28.50
N ARG A 431 4.04 -6.05 27.86
CA ARG A 431 3.44 -6.87 26.80
C ARG A 431 3.24 -6.13 25.47
N SER A 432 3.75 -4.91 25.30
CA SER A 432 3.51 -4.11 24.08
C SER A 432 4.09 -4.75 22.82
N SER A 433 5.16 -5.54 22.96
CA SER A 433 5.78 -6.28 21.87
C SER A 433 5.18 -7.67 21.61
N TRP A 434 4.27 -8.16 22.46
CA TRP A 434 3.74 -9.50 22.34
C TRP A 434 2.83 -9.63 21.13
N SER A 435 2.87 -10.80 20.47
CA SER A 435 2.02 -11.09 19.31
C SER A 435 0.53 -11.12 19.65
N GLN A 436 0.21 -11.41 20.91
CA GLN A 436 -1.12 -11.23 21.50
C GLN A 436 -0.97 -10.48 22.82
N ASN A 437 -1.64 -9.33 22.94
CA ASN A 437 -1.78 -8.62 24.21
C ASN A 437 -3.23 -8.13 24.44
N ASN A 438 -3.43 -7.33 25.49
CA ASN A 438 -4.72 -6.75 25.86
C ASN A 438 -4.61 -5.22 25.93
N TYR A 439 -3.82 -4.60 25.05
CA TYR A 439 -3.60 -3.16 25.02
C TYR A 439 -4.44 -2.54 23.91
N SER A 440 -5.12 -1.43 24.24
CA SER A 440 -5.94 -0.73 23.25
C SER A 440 -5.97 0.78 23.47
N VAL A 441 -6.17 1.54 22.42
CA VAL A 441 -6.47 2.96 22.47
C VAL A 441 -7.96 3.12 22.21
N ARG A 442 -8.69 3.81 23.08
CA ARG A 442 -10.12 4.06 22.88
C ARG A 442 -10.40 5.53 22.64
N LEU A 443 -11.02 5.81 21.50
CA LEU A 443 -11.44 7.14 21.06
C LEU A 443 -12.94 7.29 21.33
N ARG A 444 -13.33 8.30 22.11
CA ARG A 444 -14.73 8.64 22.38
C ARG A 444 -15.02 10.10 22.07
N ASN A 445 -16.31 10.44 22.02
CA ASN A 445 -16.79 11.82 21.78
C ASN A 445 -16.22 12.41 20.47
N GLY A 446 -16.01 11.54 19.46
CA GLY A 446 -15.37 11.87 18.19
C GLY A 446 -16.34 12.24 17.07
N TYR A 447 -17.63 12.41 17.34
CA TYR A 447 -18.64 12.66 16.31
C TYR A 447 -18.36 13.92 15.46
N ARG A 448 -17.60 14.86 16.03
CA ARG A 448 -16.98 16.02 15.37
C ARG A 448 -15.52 16.13 15.83
N LEU A 449 -14.58 16.11 14.88
CA LEU A 449 -13.14 16.19 15.15
C LEU A 449 -12.64 17.64 15.19
N GLN A 450 -13.29 18.47 16.00
CA GLN A 450 -12.97 19.89 16.12
C GLN A 450 -13.16 20.35 17.57
N ALA A 451 -12.33 21.30 18.00
CA ALA A 451 -12.54 22.01 19.25
C ALA A 451 -13.85 22.83 19.18
N THR A 452 -14.50 22.99 20.34
CA THR A 452 -15.74 23.76 20.50
C THR A 452 -15.53 25.09 21.21
N ASP A 453 -14.32 25.33 21.71
CA ASP A 453 -13.98 26.59 22.35
C ASP A 453 -13.97 27.76 21.35
N GLY A 454 -14.35 28.95 21.83
CA GLY A 454 -14.34 30.16 21.02
C GLY A 454 -12.94 30.48 20.48
N GLY A 455 -12.88 30.81 19.19
CA GLY A 455 -11.62 31.15 18.50
C GLY A 455 -10.76 29.94 18.15
N ALA A 456 -11.22 28.71 18.38
CA ALA A 456 -10.50 27.52 17.95
C ALA A 456 -10.48 27.38 16.43
N LEU A 457 -9.30 27.09 15.90
CA LEU A 457 -9.09 26.83 14.48
C LEU A 457 -9.55 25.40 14.15
N VAL A 458 -9.96 25.20 12.90
CA VAL A 458 -10.46 23.91 12.42
C VAL A 458 -9.30 23.10 11.88
N PRO A 459 -9.10 21.85 12.36
CA PRO A 459 -8.12 20.96 11.77
C PRO A 459 -8.33 20.75 10.27
N LYS A 460 -7.22 20.79 9.52
CA LYS A 460 -7.22 20.55 8.06
C LYS A 460 -7.40 19.08 7.71
N GLY A 461 -6.95 18.21 8.60
CA GLY A 461 -7.24 16.80 8.65
C GLY A 461 -6.75 16.22 9.98
N LEU A 462 -7.09 14.96 10.27
CA LEU A 462 -6.59 14.27 11.46
C LEU A 462 -6.36 12.78 11.20
N THR A 463 -5.13 12.33 11.41
CA THR A 463 -4.78 10.92 11.40
C THR A 463 -4.38 10.44 12.79
N VAL A 464 -5.03 9.39 13.26
CA VAL A 464 -4.70 8.72 14.54
C VAL A 464 -4.02 7.39 14.24
N ILE A 465 -2.80 7.21 14.74
CA ILE A 465 -1.99 6.00 14.55
C ILE A 465 -1.81 5.27 15.89
N SER A 466 -1.84 3.95 15.87
CA SER A 466 -1.41 3.11 16.99
C SER A 466 -0.81 1.80 16.50
N ASP A 467 0.27 1.34 17.14
CA ASP A 467 0.79 -0.02 16.95
C ASP A 467 0.01 -1.08 17.76
N GLN A 468 -1.02 -0.66 18.49
CA GLN A 468 -1.97 -1.50 19.22
C GLN A 468 -3.35 -1.46 18.57
N GLY A 469 -4.33 -2.14 19.16
CA GLY A 469 -5.72 -2.03 18.72
C GLY A 469 -6.33 -0.66 19.03
N VAL A 470 -7.11 -0.09 18.11
CA VAL A 470 -7.89 1.13 18.31
C VAL A 470 -9.38 0.77 18.41
N VAL A 471 -10.07 1.35 19.39
CA VAL A 471 -11.49 1.19 19.64
C VAL A 471 -12.17 2.54 19.44
N VAL A 472 -13.09 2.65 18.49
CA VAL A 472 -13.92 3.84 18.29
C VAL A 472 -15.25 3.62 18.98
N TRP A 473 -15.63 4.55 19.86
CA TRP A 473 -16.88 4.49 20.61
C TRP A 473 -17.85 5.58 20.16
N GLY A 474 -18.94 5.14 19.53
CA GLY A 474 -20.03 5.96 19.03
C GLY A 474 -19.74 6.57 17.66
N ASN A 475 -20.50 7.61 17.32
CA ASN A 475 -20.31 8.31 16.06
C ASN A 475 -18.92 8.95 15.97
N TYR A 476 -18.30 8.90 14.80
CA TYR A 476 -16.96 9.42 14.57
C TYR A 476 -16.85 10.17 13.25
N ASN A 477 -16.39 11.42 13.31
CA ASN A 477 -16.29 12.33 12.16
C ASN A 477 -17.57 12.46 11.32
N SER A 478 -18.73 12.21 11.94
CA SER A 478 -20.05 12.18 11.31
C SER A 478 -20.65 13.57 11.05
N SER A 479 -20.09 14.63 11.64
CA SER A 479 -20.57 16.00 11.55
C SER A 479 -19.40 16.96 11.37
N ASN A 480 -19.55 17.94 10.47
CA ASN A 480 -18.48 18.86 10.07
C ASN A 480 -17.22 18.09 9.71
N TRP A 481 -17.39 17.19 8.74
CA TRP A 481 -16.36 16.29 8.27
C TRP A 481 -15.06 17.04 7.94
N ILE A 482 -13.95 16.41 8.29
CA ILE A 482 -12.60 16.73 7.84
C ILE A 482 -11.95 15.44 7.30
N PRO A 483 -10.93 15.52 6.42
CA PRO A 483 -10.10 14.38 6.07
C PRO A 483 -9.57 13.71 7.33
N ALA A 484 -9.87 12.43 7.53
CA ALA A 484 -9.43 11.73 8.72
C ALA A 484 -9.11 10.26 8.46
N ALA A 485 -8.12 9.74 9.19
CA ALA A 485 -7.73 8.34 9.16
C ALA A 485 -7.50 7.75 10.56
N ILE A 486 -7.78 6.45 10.70
CA ILE A 486 -7.37 5.63 11.85
C ILE A 486 -6.51 4.50 11.31
N MET A 487 -5.26 4.44 11.76
CA MET A 487 -4.31 3.41 11.33
C MET A 487 -3.86 2.63 12.57
N ALA A 488 -4.22 1.37 12.63
CA ALA A 488 -4.04 0.56 13.83
C ALA A 488 -3.70 -0.90 13.51
N ASP A 489 -3.16 -1.63 14.49
CA ASP A 489 -3.02 -3.08 14.39
C ASP A 489 -4.37 -3.74 14.12
N THR A 490 -5.39 -3.33 14.88
CA THR A 490 -6.79 -3.74 14.68
C THR A 490 -7.74 -2.60 14.99
N VAL A 491 -8.83 -2.48 14.25
CA VAL A 491 -9.88 -1.49 14.52
C VAL A 491 -11.17 -2.14 15.02
N TRP A 492 -11.64 -1.61 16.15
CA TRP A 492 -12.84 -2.02 16.85
C TRP A 492 -13.86 -0.90 16.89
N LEU A 493 -15.13 -1.28 16.86
CA LEU A 493 -16.24 -0.35 16.87
C LEU A 493 -17.22 -0.73 17.98
N LEU A 494 -17.58 0.27 18.77
CA LEU A 494 -18.63 0.23 19.78
C LEU A 494 -19.69 1.25 19.42
N SER A 495 -20.96 0.89 19.52
CA SER A 495 -22.08 1.77 19.19
C SER A 495 -22.27 2.90 20.20
N ASN A 496 -23.20 3.81 19.92
CA ASN A 496 -23.55 4.87 20.86
C ASN A 496 -24.20 4.35 22.16
N ASP A 497 -24.76 3.14 22.14
CA ASP A 497 -25.48 2.55 23.28
C ASP A 497 -24.57 1.68 24.16
N TRP A 498 -23.34 1.39 23.72
CA TRP A 498 -22.36 0.67 24.52
C TRP A 498 -22.18 1.33 25.89
N VAL A 499 -22.18 0.52 26.94
CA VAL A 499 -21.75 0.92 28.29
C VAL A 499 -20.68 -0.02 28.80
N ASP A 500 -19.71 0.48 29.58
CA ASP A 500 -18.60 -0.37 30.07
C ASP A 500 -19.08 -1.53 30.97
N ALA A 501 -20.30 -1.45 31.52
CA ALA A 501 -20.95 -2.56 32.21
C ALA A 501 -21.16 -3.80 31.29
N ASP A 502 -21.29 -3.61 29.98
CA ASP A 502 -21.47 -4.69 29.00
C ASP A 502 -20.23 -5.59 28.89
N SER A 503 -19.07 -5.10 29.32
CA SER A 503 -17.83 -5.87 29.42
C SER A 503 -17.91 -7.05 30.40
N TYR A 504 -18.91 -7.05 31.29
CA TYR A 504 -19.16 -8.14 32.25
C TYR A 504 -20.26 -9.09 31.81
N ILE A 505 -21.07 -8.70 30.82
CA ILE A 505 -22.21 -9.48 30.35
C ILE A 505 -21.71 -10.57 29.40
N THR A 506 -21.55 -11.80 29.89
CA THR A 506 -21.11 -12.91 29.02
C THR A 506 -22.20 -13.38 28.05
N ASP A 507 -23.47 -13.13 28.35
CA ASP A 507 -24.54 -13.36 27.39
C ASP A 507 -24.46 -12.34 26.26
N ARG A 508 -24.30 -12.81 25.02
CA ARG A 508 -24.24 -11.94 23.85
C ARG A 508 -25.54 -11.21 23.57
N TYR A 509 -26.69 -11.78 23.94
CA TYR A 509 -27.99 -11.23 23.59
C TYR A 509 -28.35 -9.97 24.38
N ASP A 510 -27.61 -9.68 25.46
CA ASP A 510 -27.86 -8.57 26.38
C ASP A 510 -26.90 -7.39 26.18
N ARG A 511 -26.12 -7.37 25.08
CA ARG A 511 -25.21 -6.27 24.70
C ARG A 511 -25.73 -5.56 23.46
N ASP A 512 -26.87 -4.89 23.58
CA ASP A 512 -27.56 -4.31 22.42
C ASP A 512 -26.75 -3.20 21.74
N GLY A 513 -26.52 -3.35 20.43
CA GLY A 513 -25.86 -2.33 19.61
C GLY A 513 -26.87 -1.38 18.95
N SER A 514 -26.52 -0.11 18.79
CA SER A 514 -27.36 0.91 18.17
C SER A 514 -26.78 1.52 16.88
N ALA A 515 -27.63 2.27 16.17
CA ALA A 515 -27.21 2.88 14.91
C ALA A 515 -26.05 3.86 15.12
N THR A 516 -25.01 3.72 14.31
CA THR A 516 -23.75 4.47 14.47
C THR A 516 -23.16 4.83 13.11
N THR A 517 -22.60 6.04 13.00
CA THR A 517 -21.98 6.57 11.78
C THR A 517 -20.51 6.88 12.00
N VAL A 518 -19.64 6.30 11.18
CA VAL A 518 -18.19 6.51 11.20
C VAL A 518 -17.73 6.92 9.80
N GLN A 519 -17.09 8.09 9.68
CA GLN A 519 -16.59 8.61 8.40
C GLN A 519 -15.07 8.83 8.44
N VAL A 520 -14.28 7.81 8.11
CA VAL A 520 -12.82 7.85 8.29
C VAL A 520 -12.15 6.80 7.42
N ALA A 521 -10.98 7.09 6.85
CA ALA A 521 -10.16 6.06 6.24
C ALA A 521 -9.54 5.15 7.32
N VAL A 522 -9.37 3.87 7.03
CA VAL A 522 -8.92 2.88 8.01
C VAL A 522 -7.81 2.03 7.44
N VAL A 523 -6.72 1.91 8.19
CA VAL A 523 -5.74 0.84 8.03
C VAL A 523 -5.90 -0.11 9.21
N SER A 524 -6.17 -1.39 8.94
CA SER A 524 -6.30 -2.42 9.99
C SER A 524 -5.77 -3.76 9.51
N GLY A 525 -5.12 -4.49 10.43
CA GLY A 525 -4.74 -5.87 10.20
C GLY A 525 -5.94 -6.80 10.10
N ILE A 526 -5.85 -7.78 9.20
CA ILE A 526 -6.88 -8.82 9.00
C ILE A 526 -6.27 -10.21 9.11
N ALA A 527 -6.89 -11.07 9.94
CA ALA A 527 -6.40 -12.43 10.11
C ALA A 527 -6.48 -13.18 8.78
N ARG A 528 -5.48 -14.01 8.48
CA ARG A 528 -5.44 -14.84 7.28
C ARG A 528 -6.35 -16.06 7.45
N THR A 529 -7.23 -16.31 6.50
CA THR A 529 -7.95 -17.59 6.46
C THR A 529 -6.97 -18.75 6.32
N GLY A 530 -7.10 -19.77 7.16
CA GLY A 530 -6.16 -20.90 7.20
C GLY A 530 -4.75 -20.54 7.67
N GLY A 531 -4.51 -19.30 8.14
CA GLY A 531 -3.20 -18.83 8.57
C GLY A 531 -2.20 -18.50 7.44
N ALA A 532 -2.62 -18.58 6.18
CA ALA A 532 -1.75 -18.37 5.01
C ALA A 532 -2.48 -17.69 3.84
N ASN A 533 -1.72 -17.18 2.87
CA ASN A 533 -2.24 -16.61 1.61
C ASN A 533 -2.21 -17.63 0.46
N GLY A 534 -2.98 -17.33 -0.58
CA GLY A 534 -3.20 -18.20 -1.73
C GLY A 534 -3.76 -19.57 -1.35
N ALA A 535 -3.42 -20.56 -2.18
CA ALA A 535 -3.84 -21.96 -2.01
C ALA A 535 -3.45 -22.56 -0.65
N ALA A 536 -2.38 -22.07 -0.01
CA ALA A 536 -1.94 -22.58 1.29
C ALA A 536 -2.93 -22.25 2.43
N GLY A 537 -3.77 -21.23 2.29
CA GLY A 537 -4.82 -20.89 3.25
C GLY A 537 -6.19 -21.50 2.93
N GLU A 538 -6.32 -22.25 1.83
CA GLU A 538 -7.60 -22.80 1.38
C GLU A 538 -7.99 -24.07 2.14
N ASP A 539 -9.29 -24.33 2.28
CA ASP A 539 -9.83 -25.63 2.73
C ASP A 539 -9.45 -26.07 4.17
N HIS A 540 -9.19 -25.11 5.07
CA HIS A 540 -8.88 -25.36 6.49
C HIS A 540 -10.13 -25.44 7.41
N GLY A 541 -11.33 -25.38 6.84
CA GLY A 541 -12.61 -25.54 7.53
C GLY A 541 -13.23 -24.21 7.99
N ALA A 542 -14.54 -24.21 8.25
CA ALA A 542 -15.29 -22.97 8.54
C ALA A 542 -14.79 -22.19 9.78
N ASP A 543 -14.12 -22.85 10.73
CA ASP A 543 -13.56 -22.19 11.91
C ASP A 543 -12.20 -21.51 11.65
N SER A 544 -11.64 -21.65 10.44
CA SER A 544 -10.35 -21.06 10.05
C SER A 544 -10.50 -19.73 9.31
N ASN A 545 -11.70 -19.15 9.22
CA ASN A 545 -11.94 -17.92 8.46
C ASN A 545 -11.20 -16.71 9.05
N GLY A 546 -10.64 -15.88 8.19
CA GLY A 546 -9.89 -14.68 8.56
C GLY A 546 -10.77 -13.48 8.89
N GLY A 547 -11.94 -13.40 8.27
CA GLY A 547 -12.84 -12.26 8.45
C GLY A 547 -13.11 -11.48 7.16
N GLY A 548 -12.20 -11.51 6.19
CA GLY A 548 -12.32 -10.77 4.93
C GLY A 548 -12.57 -9.27 5.13
N ALA A 549 -12.98 -8.58 4.05
CA ALA A 549 -13.29 -7.15 4.09
C ALA A 549 -14.36 -6.82 5.14
N ILE A 550 -15.32 -7.72 5.36
CA ILE A 550 -16.45 -7.45 6.26
C ILE A 550 -16.09 -7.44 7.76
N ASN A 551 -14.88 -7.87 8.11
CA ASN A 551 -14.35 -7.85 9.47
C ASN A 551 -13.08 -6.99 9.61
N VAL A 552 -12.84 -6.07 8.67
CA VAL A 552 -11.90 -4.94 8.88
C VAL A 552 -12.26 -4.23 10.18
N PHE A 553 -13.56 -4.07 10.42
CA PHE A 553 -14.09 -3.71 11.72
C PHE A 553 -14.47 -4.92 12.56
N ARG A 554 -14.06 -4.87 13.82
CA ARG A 554 -14.45 -5.82 14.85
C ARG A 554 -15.55 -5.22 15.72
N PHE A 555 -16.59 -6.00 16.00
CA PHE A 555 -17.73 -5.59 16.81
C PHE A 555 -17.80 -6.39 18.11
N ASN A 556 -18.46 -5.80 19.11
CA ASN A 556 -18.59 -6.37 20.46
C ASN A 556 -20.05 -6.60 20.90
N GLU A 557 -20.98 -6.07 20.11
CA GLU A 557 -22.41 -5.90 20.44
C GLU A 557 -23.31 -6.78 19.59
N TRP A 558 -24.56 -6.88 20.03
CA TRP A 558 -25.64 -7.60 19.40
C TRP A 558 -26.60 -6.62 18.74
N PHE A 559 -26.42 -6.41 17.45
CA PHE A 559 -27.25 -5.55 16.61
C PHE A 559 -28.59 -6.20 16.22
N ARG A 560 -29.40 -6.62 17.20
CA ARG A 560 -30.80 -7.04 16.99
C ARG A 560 -31.68 -6.55 18.13
N VAL A 561 -32.28 -5.38 17.96
CA VAL A 561 -33.18 -4.81 18.95
C VAL A 561 -34.53 -5.53 18.88
N GLY A 562 -34.95 -6.17 19.97
CA GLY A 562 -36.34 -6.63 20.15
C GLY A 562 -36.90 -7.53 19.03
N SER A 563 -36.07 -8.39 18.43
CA SER A 563 -36.41 -9.38 17.38
C SER A 563 -36.93 -8.85 16.03
N SER A 564 -37.08 -7.53 15.81
CA SER A 564 -37.77 -7.01 14.61
C SER A 564 -36.98 -6.03 13.73
N SER A 565 -35.89 -5.40 14.21
CA SER A 565 -35.05 -4.53 13.37
C SER A 565 -33.55 -4.69 13.67
N ILE A 566 -32.74 -4.73 12.61
CA ILE A 566 -31.28 -4.72 12.68
C ILE A 566 -30.83 -3.27 12.50
N PRO A 567 -30.16 -2.63 13.48
CA PRO A 567 -29.69 -1.25 13.34
C PRO A 567 -28.62 -1.08 12.26
N ASP A 568 -28.61 0.11 11.66
CA ASP A 568 -27.62 0.48 10.64
C ASP A 568 -26.29 0.88 11.26
N PHE A 569 -25.22 0.28 10.76
CA PHE A 569 -23.88 0.81 10.92
C PHE A 569 -23.44 1.45 9.60
N THR A 570 -23.36 2.78 9.59
CA THR A 570 -22.97 3.56 8.42
C THR A 570 -21.48 3.84 8.46
N TYR A 571 -20.75 3.31 7.47
CA TYR A 571 -19.33 3.58 7.26
C TYR A 571 -19.15 4.28 5.93
N VAL A 572 -18.42 5.41 5.95
CA VAL A 572 -18.00 6.13 4.75
C VAL A 572 -16.49 6.31 4.80
N GLY A 573 -15.74 5.67 3.92
CA GLY A 573 -14.27 5.76 3.94
C GLY A 573 -13.57 4.71 3.08
N SER A 574 -12.25 4.69 3.18
CA SER A 574 -11.38 3.68 2.56
C SER A 574 -10.98 2.61 3.56
N MET A 575 -11.09 1.34 3.18
CA MET A 575 -10.58 0.21 3.97
C MET A 575 -9.29 -0.32 3.39
N VAL A 576 -8.21 -0.27 4.17
CA VAL A 576 -6.89 -0.77 3.78
C VAL A 576 -6.43 -1.83 4.77
N SER A 577 -5.90 -2.95 4.25
CA SER A 577 -5.19 -3.95 5.05
C SER A 577 -3.81 -4.19 4.46
N LEU A 578 -2.77 -3.89 5.24
CA LEU A 578 -1.36 -4.05 4.86
C LEU A 578 -0.77 -5.40 5.34
N GLY A 579 -1.59 -6.24 5.98
CA GLY A 579 -1.17 -7.56 6.45
C GLY A 579 -2.00 -8.09 7.61
N ALA A 580 -1.54 -9.21 8.19
CA ALA A 580 -2.14 -9.78 9.39
C ALA A 580 -1.86 -8.92 10.64
N PRO A 581 -2.77 -8.89 11.64
CA PRO A 581 -2.50 -8.19 12.89
C PRO A 581 -1.29 -8.81 13.59
N ARG A 582 -0.43 -7.95 14.12
CA ARG A 582 0.81 -8.27 14.81
C ARG A 582 0.63 -8.31 16.34
N LYS A 583 -0.42 -7.71 16.91
CA LYS A 583 -0.71 -7.72 18.37
C LYS A 583 -2.01 -8.42 18.75
N SER A 584 -2.72 -8.95 17.75
CA SER A 584 -3.95 -9.73 17.91
C SER A 584 -3.94 -10.99 17.04
N GLN A 585 -3.71 -12.14 17.66
CA GLN A 585 -3.73 -13.48 17.04
C GLN A 585 -5.06 -14.21 17.30
N SER A 586 -6.12 -13.49 17.67
CA SER A 586 -7.41 -14.14 17.93
C SER A 586 -7.93 -14.80 16.65
N THR A 587 -8.18 -16.10 16.72
CA THR A 587 -8.88 -16.80 15.64
C THR A 587 -10.31 -16.27 15.59
N TRP A 588 -10.88 -16.27 14.40
CA TRP A 588 -12.31 -16.03 14.26
C TRP A 588 -13.05 -17.19 14.91
N GLY A 589 -13.43 -17.01 16.17
CA GLY A 589 -14.17 -18.02 16.94
C GLY A 589 -15.59 -18.23 16.37
N PRO A 590 -16.30 -19.28 16.83
CA PRO A 590 -17.69 -19.50 16.41
C PRO A 590 -18.47 -18.20 16.65
N PHE A 591 -19.36 -17.85 15.71
CA PHE A 591 -20.15 -16.61 15.53
C PHE A 591 -21.01 -16.14 16.74
N THR A 592 -20.52 -16.31 17.96
CA THR A 592 -21.29 -16.32 19.19
C THR A 592 -20.95 -15.14 20.11
N TYR A 593 -20.10 -14.22 19.69
CA TYR A 593 -19.68 -13.06 20.49
C TYR A 593 -20.27 -11.72 20.03
N TYR A 594 -20.84 -11.64 18.83
CA TYR A 594 -21.55 -10.45 18.32
C TYR A 594 -22.61 -10.88 17.27
N SER A 595 -23.52 -9.98 16.89
CA SER A 595 -24.24 -10.11 15.62
C SER A 595 -23.92 -8.92 14.74
N ALA A 596 -23.77 -9.13 13.43
CA ALA A 596 -23.47 -8.03 12.53
C ALA A 596 -24.62 -7.00 12.48
N PRO A 597 -24.30 -5.69 12.44
CA PRO A 597 -25.27 -4.66 12.08
C PRO A 597 -25.69 -4.76 10.62
N ASN A 598 -26.68 -3.98 10.22
CA ASN A 598 -26.90 -3.71 8.81
C ASN A 598 -25.76 -2.81 8.33
N ARG A 599 -24.86 -3.35 7.51
CA ARG A 599 -23.63 -2.68 7.06
C ARG A 599 -23.94 -1.77 5.89
N VAL A 600 -24.09 -0.48 6.16
CA VAL A 600 -24.24 0.56 5.12
C VAL A 600 -22.85 1.12 4.86
N TRP A 601 -22.09 0.45 4.00
CA TRP A 601 -20.71 0.80 3.70
C TRP A 601 -20.63 1.49 2.34
N SER A 602 -19.93 2.61 2.28
CA SER A 602 -19.63 3.30 1.04
C SER A 602 -18.20 3.84 1.07
N TYR A 603 -17.63 3.99 -0.11
CA TYR A 603 -16.39 4.73 -0.26
C TYR A 603 -16.65 6.23 -0.01
N ASP A 604 -15.63 6.93 0.47
CA ASP A 604 -15.67 8.39 0.53
C ASP A 604 -15.08 8.98 -0.74
N THR A 605 -15.94 9.35 -1.70
CA THR A 605 -15.51 9.87 -3.02
C THR A 605 -14.71 11.17 -2.93
N ARG A 606 -14.72 11.84 -1.77
CA ARG A 606 -13.87 12.99 -1.49
C ARG A 606 -12.39 12.64 -1.55
N PHE A 607 -12.01 11.41 -1.22
CA PHE A 607 -10.62 10.95 -1.27
C PHE A 607 -10.04 10.84 -2.70
N ASN A 608 -10.86 11.01 -3.75
CA ASN A 608 -10.36 11.16 -5.11
C ASN A 608 -9.64 12.51 -5.35
N ASP A 609 -9.90 13.49 -4.48
CA ASP A 609 -9.19 14.77 -4.45
C ASP A 609 -7.99 14.65 -3.50
N ALA A 610 -6.80 14.90 -4.03
CA ALA A 610 -5.55 14.81 -3.28
C ALA A 610 -5.51 15.76 -2.08
N ASP A 611 -6.17 16.93 -2.16
CA ASP A 611 -6.26 17.91 -1.07
C ASP A 611 -7.23 17.48 0.04
N GLN A 612 -8.02 16.44 -0.19
CA GLN A 612 -9.00 15.89 0.76
C GLN A 612 -8.58 14.53 1.33
N LEU A 613 -7.34 14.12 1.07
CA LEU A 613 -6.75 12.94 1.69
C LEU A 613 -6.39 13.22 3.16
N PRO A 614 -6.58 12.23 4.05
CA PRO A 614 -6.10 12.30 5.42
C PRO A 614 -4.59 12.60 5.51
N PRO A 615 -4.13 13.30 6.57
CA PRO A 615 -2.71 13.54 6.82
C PRO A 615 -1.89 12.26 6.82
N MET A 616 -0.72 12.26 6.18
CA MET A 616 0.10 11.05 6.02
C MET A 616 -0.68 9.85 5.46
N THR A 617 -1.49 10.04 4.42
CA THR A 617 -2.13 8.92 3.73
C THR A 617 -1.06 7.95 3.18
N PRO A 618 -1.13 6.65 3.49
CA PRO A 618 -0.19 5.68 2.94
C PRO A 618 -0.36 5.58 1.43
N ALA A 619 0.72 5.35 0.70
CA ALA A 619 0.71 5.23 -0.75
C ALA A 619 1.44 3.96 -1.17
N PHE A 620 1.08 3.40 -2.32
CA PHE A 620 1.88 2.36 -2.97
C PHE A 620 2.72 2.97 -4.08
N VAL A 621 3.80 2.27 -4.42
CA VAL A 621 4.67 2.61 -5.54
C VAL A 621 4.65 1.50 -6.57
N TYR A 622 4.60 1.87 -7.84
CA TYR A 622 4.85 0.97 -8.95
C TYR A 622 5.59 1.68 -10.07
N ILE A 623 6.29 0.89 -10.88
CA ILE A 623 7.14 1.39 -11.95
C ILE A 623 6.51 1.03 -13.29
N LYS A 624 6.45 2.01 -14.18
CA LYS A 624 5.99 1.81 -15.56
C LYS A 624 7.08 2.17 -16.55
N GLN A 625 7.36 1.27 -17.48
CA GLN A 625 8.19 1.55 -18.64
C GLN A 625 7.40 2.30 -19.72
N GLU A 626 7.91 3.44 -20.19
CA GLU A 626 7.20 4.27 -21.19
C GLU A 626 7.78 4.15 -22.59
N LEU A 627 9.11 4.27 -22.74
CA LEU A 627 9.74 4.44 -24.03
C LEU A 627 11.09 3.71 -24.09
N PHE A 628 11.31 3.00 -25.20
CA PHE A 628 12.61 2.45 -25.60
C PHE A 628 13.05 3.15 -26.88
N VAL A 629 14.10 3.96 -26.80
CA VAL A 629 14.67 4.68 -27.95
C VAL A 629 15.95 3.99 -28.38
N ARG A 630 16.08 3.80 -29.70
CA ARG A 630 17.28 3.28 -30.34
C ARG A 630 17.80 4.32 -31.31
N ASP A 631 18.96 4.88 -30.99
CA ASP A 631 19.70 5.73 -31.91
C ASP A 631 20.93 4.99 -32.44
N TYR A 632 21.09 5.07 -33.76
CA TYR A 632 22.32 4.68 -34.42
C TYR A 632 23.05 5.98 -34.74
N GLU A 633 24.19 6.24 -34.10
CA GLU A 633 25.10 7.23 -34.66
C GLU A 633 25.65 6.66 -35.97
N LEU A 634 25.53 7.46 -37.04
CA LEU A 634 26.01 7.16 -38.40
C LEU A 634 27.53 7.35 -38.52
#